data_AF-A0AAD6PG03-F1
#
_entry.id   AF-A0AAD6PG03-F1
#
_cell.length_a   1.000
_cell.length_b   1.000
_cell.length_c   1.000
_cell.angle_alpha   90.00
_cell.angle_beta   90.00
_cell.angle_gamma   90.00
#
_symmetry.space_group_name_H-M   'P 1'
#
loop_
_entity.id
_entity.type
_entity.pdbx_description
1 polymer ?
#
loop_
_entity_poly.entity_id
_entity_poly.type
_entity_poly.pdbx_seq_one_letter_code
_entity_poly.pdbx_strand_id
1 'polypeptide(L)'
;MVSSSAQLIFFCFFILFSAVATTATDHIVGANKGWNPGINYTHWANNHTFYVGDFISFRYQKTQYSVFEVNQTGYENCTTDGAVGNWTSGKDFIPLNKAKRYYFIGGNGQCFNGMKVTVLVHHLPPPPTSATVAANVKASDSAAPLVFHEGMVGLRAALVLAVASIWFGSGWI
;
A
#
# COMPACT_ATOMS: atom_id res chain seq x y z
N MET A 1 22.71 -33.19 -18.77
CA MET A 1 21.61 -32.73 -19.65
C MET A 1 20.36 -32.68 -18.79
N VAL A 2 19.89 -31.48 -18.39
CA VAL A 2 18.65 -31.37 -17.61
C VAL A 2 17.49 -31.76 -18.53
N SER A 3 16.64 -32.68 -18.11
CA SER A 3 15.52 -33.17 -18.90
C SER A 3 14.56 -32.02 -19.23
N SER A 4 14.02 -31.96 -20.46
CA SER A 4 13.05 -30.94 -20.86
C SER A 4 11.85 -30.84 -19.92
N SER A 5 11.47 -31.96 -19.27
CA SER A 5 10.44 -31.99 -18.22
C SER A 5 10.83 -31.24 -16.95
N ALA A 6 12.11 -31.28 -16.54
CA ALA A 6 12.61 -30.53 -15.38
C ALA A 6 12.67 -29.02 -15.66
N GLN A 7 12.94 -28.61 -16.90
CA GLN A 7 12.89 -27.19 -17.32
C GLN A 7 11.46 -26.64 -17.31
N LEU A 8 10.49 -27.42 -17.80
CA LEU A 8 9.08 -27.03 -17.81
C LEU A 8 8.53 -26.86 -16.38
N ILE A 9 8.91 -27.74 -15.45
CA ILE A 9 8.53 -27.62 -14.04
C ILE A 9 9.13 -26.35 -13.41
N PHE A 10 10.39 -26.02 -13.72
CA PHE A 10 11.04 -24.80 -13.24
C PHE A 10 10.38 -23.53 -13.75
N PHE A 11 10.00 -23.49 -15.05
CA PHE A 11 9.26 -22.39 -15.64
C PHE A 11 7.86 -22.23 -15.04
N CYS A 12 7.13 -23.33 -14.81
CA CYS A 12 5.83 -23.29 -14.15
C CYS A 12 5.91 -22.77 -12.71
N PHE A 13 6.95 -23.15 -11.95
CA PHE A 13 7.18 -22.63 -10.59
C PHE A 13 7.52 -21.13 -10.58
N PHE A 14 8.30 -20.65 -11.55
CA PHE A 14 8.61 -19.22 -11.70
C PHE A 14 7.37 -18.39 -12.04
N ILE A 15 6.49 -18.90 -12.90
CA ILE A 15 5.23 -18.24 -13.28
C ILE A 15 4.26 -18.17 -12.09
N LEU A 16 4.13 -19.25 -11.30
CA LEU A 16 3.28 -19.28 -10.10
C LEU A 16 3.73 -18.31 -8.99
N PHE A 17 5.00 -17.91 -8.95
CA PHE A 17 5.54 -16.98 -7.95
C PHE A 17 5.40 -15.49 -8.34
N SER A 18 4.96 -15.19 -9.56
CA SER A 18 4.85 -13.82 -10.09
C SER A 18 3.57 -13.07 -9.71
N ALA A 19 2.78 -13.59 -8.78
CA ALA A 19 1.64 -12.84 -8.24
C ALA A 19 2.14 -11.58 -7.53
N VAL A 20 1.97 -10.43 -8.18
CA VAL A 20 2.31 -9.12 -7.61
C VAL A 20 1.40 -8.89 -6.40
N ALA A 21 1.94 -9.06 -5.20
CA ALA A 21 1.28 -8.63 -3.98
C ALA A 21 1.24 -7.10 -3.97
N THR A 22 0.07 -6.51 -4.09
CA THR A 22 -0.14 -5.07 -3.93
C THR A 22 -0.19 -4.75 -2.44
N THR A 23 0.90 -4.20 -1.91
CA THR A 23 0.94 -3.74 -0.51
C THR A 23 0.51 -2.27 -0.43
N ALA A 24 -0.31 -1.93 0.56
CA ALA A 24 -0.65 -0.54 0.86
C ALA A 24 0.61 0.28 1.22
N THR A 25 0.73 1.47 0.66
CA THR A 25 1.86 2.38 0.93
C THR A 25 1.50 3.38 2.02
N ASP A 26 2.42 3.65 2.95
CA ASP A 26 2.29 4.74 3.92
C ASP A 26 3.07 5.96 3.45
N HIS A 27 2.35 7.04 3.17
CA HIS A 27 2.90 8.32 2.75
C HIS A 27 3.05 9.25 3.96
N ILE A 28 4.28 9.37 4.47
CA ILE A 28 4.58 10.25 5.61
C ILE A 28 4.62 11.71 5.14
N VAL A 29 3.67 12.51 5.60
CA VAL A 29 3.54 13.93 5.24
C VAL A 29 4.78 14.71 5.63
N GLY A 30 5.39 15.40 4.66
CA GLY A 30 6.63 16.15 4.86
C GLY A 30 7.89 15.27 5.00
N ALA A 31 7.78 13.95 4.79
CA ALA A 31 8.86 12.98 4.91
C ALA A 31 9.62 13.12 6.26
N ASN A 32 10.93 13.34 6.21
CA ASN A 32 11.77 13.52 7.40
C ASN A 32 11.49 14.84 8.16
N LYS A 33 10.80 15.80 7.55
CA LYS A 33 10.44 17.08 8.17
C LYS A 33 9.12 17.04 8.93
N GLY A 34 8.27 16.03 8.65
CA GLY A 34 6.99 15.84 9.34
C GLY A 34 5.96 16.95 9.12
N TRP A 35 5.00 17.01 10.04
CA TRP A 35 3.91 17.98 10.05
C TRP A 35 4.26 19.18 10.94
N ASN A 36 4.84 20.20 10.31
CA ASN A 36 5.50 21.37 10.92
C ASN A 36 5.31 22.63 10.04
N PRO A 37 5.44 23.83 10.62
CA PRO A 37 5.42 25.08 9.85
C PRO A 37 6.66 25.22 8.96
N GLY A 38 6.57 26.03 7.90
CA GLY A 38 7.68 26.31 6.99
C GLY A 38 8.00 25.19 5.99
N ILE A 39 7.12 24.19 5.87
CA ILE A 39 7.28 23.07 4.93
C ILE A 39 6.42 23.32 3.68
N ASN A 40 7.00 23.09 2.50
CA ASN A 40 6.25 23.17 1.25
C ASN A 40 5.52 21.83 0.98
N TYR A 41 4.31 21.71 1.53
CA TYR A 41 3.49 20.52 1.37
C TYR A 41 2.97 20.30 -0.05
N THR A 42 2.82 21.36 -0.84
CA THR A 42 2.47 21.24 -2.26
C THR A 42 3.56 20.52 -3.04
N HIS A 43 4.82 20.91 -2.83
CA HIS A 43 5.96 20.22 -3.44
C HIS A 43 6.05 18.76 -2.97
N TRP A 44 5.86 18.51 -1.66
CA TRP A 44 5.82 17.14 -1.14
C TRP A 44 4.71 16.31 -1.81
N ALA A 45 3.48 16.83 -1.88
CA ALA A 45 2.35 16.11 -2.46
C ALA A 45 2.54 15.82 -3.95
N ASN A 46 3.13 16.76 -4.71
CA ASN A 46 3.41 16.58 -6.13
C ASN A 46 4.44 15.48 -6.42
N ASN A 47 5.28 15.12 -5.43
CA ASN A 47 6.26 14.05 -5.57
C ASN A 47 5.73 12.67 -5.12
N HIS A 48 4.42 12.55 -4.86
CA HIS A 48 3.78 11.31 -4.44
C HIS A 48 2.57 11.02 -5.32
N THR A 49 2.27 9.73 -5.48
CA THR A 49 1.03 9.26 -6.09
C THR A 49 0.31 8.42 -5.06
N PHE A 50 -0.97 8.72 -4.84
CA PHE A 50 -1.77 8.09 -3.81
C PHE A 50 -2.83 7.20 -4.46
N TYR A 51 -2.97 5.99 -3.95
CA TYR A 51 -3.98 5.04 -4.40
C TYR A 51 -4.98 4.70 -3.30
N VAL A 52 -6.17 4.27 -3.69
CA VAL A 52 -7.15 3.72 -2.76
C VAL A 52 -6.53 2.53 -2.02
N GLY A 53 -6.60 2.56 -0.69
CA GLY A 53 -5.99 1.55 0.19
C GLY A 53 -4.65 1.98 0.79
N ASP A 54 -4.03 3.06 0.31
CA ASP A 54 -2.85 3.65 0.94
C ASP A 54 -3.19 4.32 2.29
N PHE A 55 -2.15 4.63 3.05
CA PHE A 55 -2.23 5.48 4.23
C PHE A 55 -1.52 6.81 3.99
N ILE A 56 -2.05 7.87 4.57
CA ILE A 56 -1.33 9.12 4.76
C ILE A 56 -1.07 9.29 6.25
N SER A 57 0.20 9.46 6.64
CA SER A 57 0.56 9.58 8.05
C SER A 57 1.14 10.93 8.42
N PHE A 58 0.70 11.43 9.57
CA PHE A 58 1.10 12.71 10.12
C PHE A 58 1.93 12.49 11.38
N ARG A 59 3.11 13.09 11.43
CA ARG A 59 4.04 13.01 12.57
C ARG A 59 4.36 14.41 13.06
N TYR A 60 4.00 14.72 14.30
CA TYR A 60 4.12 16.06 14.87
C TYR A 60 4.17 16.03 16.41
N GLN A 61 4.55 17.16 17.00
CA GLN A 61 4.44 17.33 18.45
C GLN A 61 2.98 17.50 18.86
N LYS A 62 2.40 16.48 19.51
CA LYS A 62 0.97 16.42 19.86
C LYS A 62 0.43 17.58 20.71
N THR A 63 1.30 18.28 21.42
CA THR A 63 0.94 19.45 22.24
C THR A 63 0.92 20.76 21.44
N GLN A 64 1.50 20.77 20.24
CA GLN A 64 1.63 21.98 19.41
C GLN A 64 0.68 21.96 18.21
N TYR A 65 0.55 20.79 17.58
CA TYR A 65 -0.16 20.65 16.32
C TYR A 65 -1.22 19.57 16.38
N SER A 66 -2.13 19.63 15.43
CA SER A 66 -3.18 18.65 15.16
C SER A 66 -3.47 18.64 13.67
N VAL A 67 -4.27 17.68 13.23
CA VAL A 67 -4.64 17.50 11.83
C VAL A 67 -6.15 17.41 11.74
N PHE A 68 -6.74 18.16 10.82
CA PHE A 68 -8.16 18.07 10.48
C PHE A 68 -8.33 17.71 9.01
N GLU A 69 -9.23 16.78 8.69
CA GLU A 69 -9.73 16.59 7.32
C GLU A 69 -10.94 17.50 7.13
N VAL A 70 -10.91 18.31 6.08
CA VAL A 70 -11.93 19.31 5.77
C VAL A 70 -12.38 19.17 4.32
N ASN A 71 -13.42 19.91 3.93
CA ASN A 71 -13.77 20.08 2.52
C ASN A 71 -12.90 21.17 1.86
N GLN A 72 -13.12 21.40 0.57
CA GLN A 72 -12.35 22.40 -0.19
C GLN A 72 -12.50 23.82 0.40
N THR A 73 -13.71 24.23 0.76
CA THR A 73 -13.97 25.54 1.36
C THR A 73 -13.27 25.71 2.70
N GLY A 74 -13.28 24.67 3.54
CA GLY A 74 -12.56 24.63 4.82
C GLY A 74 -11.05 24.73 4.63
N TYR A 75 -10.52 24.09 3.58
CA TYR A 75 -9.11 24.19 3.22
C TYR A 75 -8.73 25.62 2.79
N GLU A 76 -9.50 26.23 1.89
CA GLU A 76 -9.24 27.57 1.37
C GLU A 76 -9.32 28.63 2.46
N ASN A 77 -10.36 28.58 3.29
CA ASN A 77 -10.60 29.53 4.37
C ASN A 77 -9.92 29.17 5.69
N CYS A 78 -9.20 28.03 5.74
CA CYS A 78 -8.57 27.51 6.95
C CYS A 78 -9.53 27.38 8.15
N THR A 79 -10.77 26.96 7.90
CA THR A 79 -11.74 26.66 8.96
C THR A 79 -11.86 25.15 9.19
N THR A 80 -12.04 24.78 10.46
CA THR A 80 -12.34 23.41 10.90
C THR A 80 -13.84 23.14 11.00
N ASP A 81 -14.68 24.10 10.64
CA ASP A 81 -16.13 23.93 10.66
C ASP A 81 -16.55 22.83 9.69
N GLY A 82 -17.31 21.85 10.21
CA GLY A 82 -17.69 20.68 9.43
C GLY A 82 -16.53 19.76 9.07
N ALA A 83 -15.40 19.81 9.81
CA ALA A 83 -14.32 18.84 9.66
C ALA A 83 -14.85 17.41 9.79
N VAL A 84 -14.44 16.55 8.86
CA VAL A 84 -14.87 15.15 8.78
C VAL A 84 -13.98 14.23 9.61
N GLY A 85 -12.82 14.72 10.04
CA GLY A 85 -11.89 14.01 10.92
C GLY A 85 -10.98 14.97 11.67
N ASN A 86 -10.55 14.55 12.86
CA ASN A 86 -9.63 15.27 13.73
C ASN A 86 -8.68 14.27 14.39
N TRP A 87 -7.38 14.56 14.34
CA TRP A 87 -6.34 13.73 14.92
C TRP A 87 -5.35 14.57 15.71
N THR A 88 -5.01 14.07 16.90
CA THR A 88 -4.22 14.78 17.92
C THR A 88 -3.20 13.88 18.61
N SER A 89 -2.95 12.65 18.12
CA SER A 89 -2.06 11.71 18.81
C SER A 89 -0.57 12.06 18.67
N GLY A 90 -0.21 12.84 17.65
CA GLY A 90 1.17 13.15 17.25
C GLY A 90 1.78 12.14 16.27
N LYS A 91 1.14 10.99 16.09
CA LYS A 91 1.49 9.99 15.06
C LYS A 91 0.23 9.30 14.56
N ASP A 92 -0.40 9.90 13.57
CA ASP A 92 -1.69 9.46 13.06
C ASP A 92 -1.55 8.80 11.69
N PHE A 93 -2.23 7.68 11.48
CA PHE A 93 -2.31 6.97 10.21
C PHE A 93 -3.74 7.06 9.71
N ILE A 94 -3.94 7.69 8.56
CA ILE A 94 -5.26 7.95 8.00
C ILE A 94 -5.41 7.13 6.72
N PRO A 95 -6.36 6.19 6.65
CA PRO A 95 -6.57 5.37 5.46
C PRO A 95 -7.25 6.17 4.34
N LEU A 96 -6.72 6.03 3.13
CA LEU A 96 -7.23 6.66 1.91
C LEU A 96 -8.19 5.71 1.19
N ASN A 97 -9.43 5.61 1.71
CA ASN A 97 -10.40 4.60 1.28
C ASN A 97 -11.18 4.95 0.00
N LYS A 98 -11.09 6.18 -0.51
CA LYS A 98 -11.88 6.64 -1.66
C LYS A 98 -11.00 7.37 -2.66
N ALA A 99 -11.25 7.14 -3.95
CA ALA A 99 -10.63 7.94 -5.01
C ALA A 99 -11.27 9.32 -5.02
N LYS A 100 -10.65 10.27 -4.32
CA LYS A 100 -11.08 11.67 -4.25
C LYS A 100 -9.88 12.55 -3.91
N ARG A 101 -10.10 13.86 -3.97
CA ARG A 101 -9.19 14.82 -3.36
C ARG A 101 -9.48 14.91 -1.86
N TYR A 102 -8.46 14.69 -1.04
CA TYR A 102 -8.49 14.93 0.39
C TYR A 102 -7.83 16.29 0.70
N TYR A 103 -8.32 16.93 1.75
CA TYR A 103 -7.81 18.20 2.23
C TYR A 103 -7.53 18.11 3.71
N PHE A 104 -6.28 18.33 4.09
CA PHE A 104 -5.84 18.30 5.48
C PHE A 104 -5.28 19.66 5.87
N ILE A 105 -5.66 20.14 7.05
CA ILE A 105 -5.20 21.42 7.60
C ILE A 105 -4.72 21.27 9.03
N GLY A 106 -3.81 22.16 9.44
CA GLY A 106 -3.32 22.27 10.80
C GLY A 106 -4.28 23.11 11.62
N GLY A 107 -4.60 22.65 12.83
CA GLY A 107 -5.41 23.40 13.79
C GLY A 107 -4.75 24.67 14.31
N ASN A 108 -5.45 25.38 15.20
CA ASN A 108 -4.93 26.54 15.94
C ASN A 108 -4.35 27.65 15.04
N GLY A 109 -4.96 27.87 13.87
CA GLY A 109 -4.54 28.91 12.91
C GLY A 109 -3.30 28.57 12.08
N GLN A 110 -2.65 27.42 12.30
CA GLN A 110 -1.43 27.05 11.59
C GLN A 110 -1.63 26.82 10.08
N CYS A 111 -2.86 26.54 9.67
CA CYS A 111 -3.23 26.47 8.26
C CYS A 111 -2.86 27.75 7.48
N PHE A 112 -3.05 28.95 8.07
CA PHE A 112 -2.66 30.21 7.44
C PHE A 112 -1.15 30.38 7.29
N ASN A 113 -0.37 29.70 8.15
CA ASN A 113 1.09 29.63 8.07
C ASN A 113 1.58 28.54 7.10
N GLY A 114 0.69 27.98 6.28
CA GLY A 114 1.02 26.98 5.27
C GLY A 114 1.01 25.53 5.77
N MET A 115 0.59 25.25 7.01
CA MET A 115 0.38 23.88 7.48
C MET A 115 -0.95 23.33 6.93
N LYS A 116 -0.96 23.07 5.63
CA LYS A 116 -2.10 22.54 4.88
C LYS A 116 -1.60 21.73 3.69
N VAL A 117 -2.23 20.58 3.43
CA VAL A 117 -1.86 19.70 2.30
C VAL A 117 -3.12 19.17 1.62
N THR A 118 -3.06 19.04 0.30
CA THR A 118 -4.07 18.35 -0.48
C THR A 118 -3.42 17.18 -1.21
N VAL A 119 -4.12 16.05 -1.24
CA VAL A 119 -3.67 14.85 -1.97
C VAL A 119 -4.80 14.35 -2.85
N LEU A 120 -4.46 13.97 -4.08
CA LEU A 120 -5.40 13.36 -5.02
C LEU A 120 -5.20 11.85 -5.00
N VAL A 121 -6.24 11.11 -4.63
CA VAL A 121 -6.21 9.66 -4.54
C VAL A 121 -6.86 9.06 -5.77
N HIS A 122 -6.17 8.13 -6.42
CA HIS A 122 -6.62 7.44 -7.62
C HIS A 122 -7.06 6.01 -7.31
N HIS A 123 -7.88 5.43 -8.19
CA HIS A 123 -8.09 3.97 -8.16
C HIS A 123 -6.78 3.26 -8.54
N LEU A 124 -6.59 2.06 -8.01
CA LEU A 124 -5.49 1.21 -8.45
C LEU A 124 -5.60 0.96 -9.97
N PRO A 125 -4.48 1.00 -10.70
CA PRO A 125 -4.49 0.63 -12.11
C PRO A 125 -4.96 -0.83 -12.26
N PRO A 126 -5.68 -1.15 -13.35
CA PRO A 126 -6.05 -2.53 -13.61
C PRO A 126 -4.79 -3.39 -13.74
N PRO A 127 -4.86 -4.67 -13.34
CA PRO A 127 -3.73 -5.59 -13.50
C PRO A 127 -3.34 -5.68 -14.99
N PRO A 128 -2.06 -5.90 -15.30
CA PRO A 128 -1.61 -6.03 -16.68
C PRO A 128 -2.36 -7.16 -17.39
N THR A 129 -2.78 -6.93 -18.64
CA THR A 129 -3.68 -7.80 -19.42
C THR A 129 -3.23 -9.26 -19.52
N SER A 130 -1.92 -9.53 -19.43
CA SER A 130 -1.38 -10.90 -19.37
C SER A 130 -1.88 -11.72 -18.18
N ALA A 131 -2.25 -11.08 -17.06
CA ALA A 131 -2.82 -11.76 -15.90
C ALA A 131 -4.27 -12.21 -16.12
N THR A 132 -5.05 -11.51 -16.97
CA THR A 132 -6.45 -11.82 -17.26
C THR A 132 -6.59 -13.05 -18.17
N VAL A 133 -5.66 -13.26 -19.10
CA VAL A 133 -5.65 -14.44 -19.98
C VAL A 133 -5.41 -15.73 -19.20
N ALA A 134 -4.55 -15.70 -18.18
CA ALA A 134 -4.31 -16.86 -17.32
C ALA A 134 -5.50 -17.24 -16.43
N ALA A 135 -6.32 -16.26 -16.02
CA ALA A 135 -7.52 -16.50 -15.22
C ALA A 135 -8.67 -17.08 -16.05
N ASN A 136 -8.85 -16.62 -17.29
CA ASN A 136 -9.99 -17.03 -18.13
C ASN A 136 -9.82 -18.40 -18.80
N VAL A 137 -8.58 -18.88 -18.96
CA VAL A 137 -8.32 -20.25 -19.45
C VAL A 137 -8.65 -21.30 -18.37
N LYS A 138 -8.63 -20.94 -17.08
CA LYS A 138 -8.89 -21.87 -15.97
C LYS A 138 -10.37 -22.01 -15.58
N ALA A 139 -11.24 -21.13 -16.07
CA ALA A 139 -12.65 -21.07 -15.65
C ALA A 139 -13.63 -21.88 -16.53
N SER A 140 -13.17 -22.49 -17.63
CA SER A 140 -14.05 -23.22 -18.56
C SER A 140 -14.10 -24.74 -18.36
N ASP A 141 -13.39 -25.31 -17.38
CA ASP A 141 -13.48 -26.74 -17.11
C ASP A 141 -13.69 -27.05 -15.62
N SER A 142 -14.81 -27.74 -15.37
CA SER A 142 -15.21 -28.43 -14.14
C SER A 142 -15.76 -27.61 -12.96
N ALA A 143 -17.08 -27.72 -12.80
CA ALA A 143 -17.82 -27.41 -11.60
C ALA A 143 -17.51 -28.38 -10.45
N ALA A 144 -17.20 -27.86 -9.26
CA ALA A 144 -17.64 -28.37 -7.95
C ALA A 144 -17.23 -27.38 -6.84
N PRO A 145 -18.06 -27.19 -5.78
CA PRO A 145 -17.72 -26.28 -4.69
C PRO A 145 -16.85 -26.99 -3.65
N LEU A 146 -15.77 -26.37 -3.18
CA LEU A 146 -15.08 -26.82 -1.97
C LEU A 146 -14.90 -25.68 -0.97
N VAL A 147 -15.65 -25.88 0.12
CA VAL A 147 -15.61 -25.30 1.46
C VAL A 147 -14.22 -24.73 1.85
N PHE A 148 -14.19 -23.45 2.22
CA PHE A 148 -13.06 -22.84 2.91
C PHE A 148 -12.97 -23.44 4.33
N HIS A 149 -11.89 -24.16 4.60
CA HIS A 149 -11.47 -24.45 5.97
C HIS A 149 -10.17 -23.70 6.25
N GLU A 150 -10.20 -22.92 7.33
CA GLU A 150 -9.07 -22.17 7.86
C GLU A 150 -7.90 -23.08 8.24
N GLY A 151 -6.70 -22.52 8.08
CA GLY A 151 -5.52 -23.00 8.79
C GLY A 151 -4.61 -23.90 7.97
N MET A 152 -3.58 -23.32 7.35
CA MET A 152 -2.27 -23.97 7.18
C MET A 152 -1.23 -22.97 6.64
N VAL A 153 -0.85 -22.00 7.49
CA VAL A 153 0.34 -21.15 7.28
C VAL A 153 1.64 -21.92 7.60
N GLY A 154 1.56 -23.08 8.27
CA GLY A 154 2.73 -23.77 8.82
C GLY A 154 3.48 -24.75 7.90
N LEU A 155 2.92 -25.17 6.75
CA LEU A 155 3.49 -26.31 6.02
C LEU A 155 4.49 -25.96 4.90
N ARG A 156 4.71 -24.67 4.60
CA ARG A 156 5.60 -24.25 3.51
C ARG A 156 7.08 -24.19 3.89
N ALA A 157 7.40 -24.09 5.17
CA ALA A 157 8.80 -24.05 5.64
C ALA A 157 9.50 -25.43 5.59
N ALA A 158 8.75 -26.51 5.80
CA ALA A 158 9.33 -27.85 5.90
C ALA A 158 9.84 -28.41 4.55
N LEU A 159 9.30 -27.95 3.42
CA LEU A 159 9.69 -28.45 2.10
C LEU A 159 10.96 -27.79 1.53
N VAL A 160 11.36 -26.63 2.08
CA VAL A 160 12.56 -25.89 1.65
C VAL A 160 13.85 -26.57 2.15
N LEU A 161 13.82 -27.25 3.29
CA LEU A 161 15.00 -27.92 3.84
C LEU A 161 15.30 -29.27 3.17
N ALA A 162 14.30 -29.95 2.59
CA ALA A 162 14.52 -31.25 1.96
C ALA A 162 15.22 -31.17 0.59
N VAL A 163 15.10 -30.05 -0.14
CA VAL A 163 15.69 -29.89 -1.48
C VAL A 163 17.13 -29.37 -1.42
N ALA A 164 17.51 -28.66 -0.35
CA ALA A 164 18.89 -28.20 -0.14
C ALA A 164 19.86 -29.36 0.13
N SER A 165 19.39 -30.46 0.74
CA SER A 165 20.22 -31.64 1.01
C SER A 165 20.53 -32.49 -0.23
N ILE A 166 19.85 -32.27 -1.36
CA ILE A 166 20.05 -33.04 -2.59
C ILE A 166 21.24 -32.50 -3.40
N TRP A 167 21.70 -31.27 -3.15
CA TRP A 167 22.78 -30.65 -3.94
C TRP A 167 24.13 -30.49 -3.22
N PHE A 168 24.20 -30.70 -1.91
CA PHE A 168 25.49 -30.66 -1.18
C PHE A 168 26.09 -32.04 -0.87
N GLY A 169 25.43 -33.14 -1.26
CA GLY A 169 25.77 -34.51 -0.84
C GLY A 169 26.40 -35.43 -1.90
N SER A 170 26.88 -34.93 -3.04
CA SER A 170 27.51 -35.79 -4.06
C SER A 170 28.75 -35.12 -4.62
N GLY A 171 29.87 -35.39 -3.94
CA GLY A 171 31.17 -34.82 -4.20
C GLY A 171 31.82 -35.23 -5.51
N TRP A 172 32.80 -34.42 -5.89
CA TRP A 172 33.98 -34.81 -6.64
C TRP A 172 35.21 -34.36 -5.83
N ILE A 173 35.72 -35.25 -4.98
CA ILE A 173 37.08 -35.77 -5.09
C ILE A 173 37.03 -37.27 -4.79
#